data_AF-A0A3N5H9G8-F1
#
_entry.id   AF-A0A3N5H9G8-F1
#
_cell.length_a   1.000
_cell.length_b   1.000
_cell.length_c   1.000
_cell.angle_alpha   90.00
_cell.angle_beta   90.00
_cell.angle_gamma   90.00
#
_symmetry.space_group_name_H-M   'P 1'
#
loop_
_entity.id
_entity.type
_entity.pdbx_description
1 polymer ?
#
loop_
_entity_poly.entity_id
_entity_poly.type
_entity_poly.pdbx_seq_one_letter_code
_entity_poly.pdbx_strand_id
1 'polypeptide(L)'
;MPTYRVRIALDLASIRACFPRERPPVANGDWDAAAYVDERIRAYRDALHELSAGEPDLQLEASFDTLSVAGDRVVVSSAGPAAGEPPAGVIRQVEHALRPVSRDACAWRRHLRAAYFARHRAWRRETGSPIAH
;
A
#
# COMPACT_ATOMS: atom_id res chain seq x y z
N MET A 1 -17.46 3.19 -23.66
CA MET A 1 -17.33 2.29 -22.50
C MET A 1 -17.39 3.14 -21.25
N PRO A 2 -18.05 2.67 -20.18
CA PRO A 2 -18.03 3.40 -18.91
C PRO A 2 -16.61 3.39 -18.34
N THR A 3 -16.09 4.57 -18.01
CA THR A 3 -14.81 4.73 -17.32
C THR A 3 -15.07 4.94 -15.84
N TYR A 4 -14.33 4.24 -14.98
CA TYR A 4 -14.41 4.40 -13.53
C TYR A 4 -13.09 4.93 -12.98
N ARG A 5 -13.18 5.90 -12.08
CA ARG A 5 -12.05 6.42 -11.32
C ARG A 5 -11.89 5.64 -10.03
N VAL A 6 -10.66 5.20 -9.77
CA VAL A 6 -10.25 4.52 -8.55
C VAL A 6 -9.28 5.42 -7.82
N ARG A 7 -9.73 6.04 -6.73
CA ARG A 7 -8.90 6.86 -5.84
C ARG A 7 -8.35 5.99 -4.73
N ILE A 8 -7.04 6.01 -4.55
CA ILE A 8 -6.35 5.20 -3.54
C ILE A 8 -5.57 6.14 -2.63
N ALA A 9 -5.93 6.18 -1.36
CA ALA A 9 -5.20 6.90 -0.33
C ALA A 9 -4.29 5.92 0.42
N LEU A 10 -2.97 6.18 0.47
CA LEU A 10 -2.01 5.32 1.17
C LEU A 10 -1.84 5.76 2.63
N ASP A 11 -1.93 4.81 3.57
CA ASP A 11 -1.80 5.10 5.01
C ASP A 11 -0.35 4.99 5.49
N LEU A 12 0.37 6.09 5.40
CA LEU A 12 1.73 6.20 5.94
C LEU A 12 1.73 6.46 7.47
N ALA A 13 0.62 6.95 8.03
CA ALA A 13 0.54 7.35 9.43
C ALA A 13 0.50 6.13 10.35
N SER A 14 -0.32 5.12 10.04
CA SER A 14 -0.35 3.89 10.84
C SER A 14 0.94 3.08 10.70
N ILE A 15 1.61 3.14 9.54
CA ILE A 15 2.95 2.54 9.40
C ILE A 15 3.93 3.19 10.37
N ARG A 16 3.99 4.53 10.40
CA ARG A 16 4.85 5.27 11.33
C ARG A 16 4.48 5.01 12.79
N ALA A 17 3.20 4.79 13.10
CA ALA A 17 2.75 4.40 14.44
C ALA A 17 3.29 3.03 14.89
N CYS A 18 3.71 2.16 13.96
CA CYS A 18 4.36 0.88 14.26
C CYS A 18 5.85 1.04 14.60
N PHE A 19 6.51 2.12 14.20
CA PHE A 19 7.96 2.29 14.35
C PHE A 19 8.48 2.17 15.78
N PRO A 20 7.82 2.74 16.80
CA PRO A 20 8.25 2.58 18.19
C PRO A 20 8.08 1.15 18.73
N ARG A 21 7.28 0.31 18.05
CA ARG A 21 7.00 -1.07 18.47
C ARG A 21 8.05 -2.07 17.98
N GLU A 22 8.88 -1.67 17.00
CA GLU A 22 9.99 -2.48 16.51
C GLU A 22 11.14 -2.58 17.53
N ARG A 23 11.95 -3.63 17.42
CA ARG A 23 13.11 -3.85 18.29
C ARG A 23 14.38 -4.07 17.45
N PRO A 24 15.33 -3.12 17.42
CA PRO A 24 15.24 -1.76 18.01
C PRO A 24 14.20 -0.90 17.27
N PRO A 25 13.71 0.19 17.89
CA PRO A 25 12.78 1.11 17.24
C PRO A 25 13.31 1.65 15.89
N VAL A 26 12.41 1.81 14.93
CA VAL A 26 12.71 2.43 13.63
C VAL A 26 12.65 3.96 13.80
N ALA A 27 13.70 4.69 13.39
CA ALA A 27 13.59 6.15 13.30
C ALA A 27 12.98 6.54 11.97
N ASN A 28 12.28 7.69 11.90
CA ASN A 28 11.68 8.17 10.65
C ASN A 28 12.68 8.26 9.49
N GLY A 29 13.93 8.66 9.77
CA GLY A 29 14.98 8.77 8.76
C GLY A 29 15.53 7.43 8.25
N ASP A 30 15.17 6.31 8.89
CA ASP A 30 15.56 4.98 8.45
C ASP A 30 14.57 4.35 7.47
N TRP A 31 13.41 4.96 7.25
CA TRP A 31 12.42 4.44 6.33
C TRP A 31 12.39 5.26 5.06
N ASP A 32 12.59 4.61 3.92
CA ASP A 32 12.42 5.24 2.63
C ASP A 32 10.94 5.29 2.24
N ALA A 33 10.24 6.28 2.79
CA ALA A 33 8.81 6.47 2.54
C ALA A 33 8.50 6.74 1.05
N ALA A 34 9.41 7.41 0.33
CA ALA A 34 9.22 7.70 -1.10
C ALA A 34 9.30 6.41 -1.93
N ALA A 35 10.37 5.61 -1.74
CA ALA A 35 10.51 4.34 -2.42
C ALA A 35 9.36 3.37 -2.08
N TYR A 36 8.88 3.38 -0.83
CA TYR A 36 7.70 2.62 -0.45
C TYR A 36 6.45 3.08 -1.22
N VAL A 37 6.16 4.39 -1.24
CA VAL A 37 5.00 4.95 -1.96
C VAL A 37 5.07 4.59 -3.45
N ASP A 38 6.24 4.70 -4.07
CA ASP A 38 6.43 4.36 -5.49
C ASP A 38 6.16 2.87 -5.77
N GLU A 39 6.68 1.97 -4.94
CA GLU A 39 6.39 0.52 -5.04
C GLU A 39 4.89 0.25 -4.88
N ARG A 40 4.23 0.91 -3.92
CA ARG A 40 2.79 0.75 -3.68
C ARG A 40 1.95 1.24 -4.86
N ILE A 41 2.23 2.45 -5.35
CA ILE A 41 1.55 3.03 -6.51
C ILE A 41 1.68 2.09 -7.71
N ARG A 42 2.89 1.57 -7.95
CA ARG A 42 3.13 0.61 -9.02
C ARG A 42 2.31 -0.67 -8.82
N ALA A 43 2.36 -1.30 -7.64
CA ALA A 43 1.61 -2.53 -7.37
C ALA A 43 0.09 -2.35 -7.55
N TYR A 44 -0.45 -1.21 -7.12
CA TYR A 44 -1.86 -0.88 -7.33
C TYR A 44 -2.19 -0.66 -8.82
N ARG A 45 -1.34 0.03 -9.57
CA ARG A 45 -1.51 0.20 -11.02
C ARG A 45 -1.47 -1.13 -11.74
N ASP A 46 -0.51 -1.99 -11.42
CA ASP A 46 -0.35 -3.31 -12.02
C ASP A 46 -1.61 -4.17 -11.79
N ALA A 47 -2.15 -4.19 -10.56
CA ALA A 47 -3.38 -4.92 -10.24
C ALA A 47 -4.62 -4.38 -10.98
N LEU A 48 -4.76 -3.06 -11.14
CA LEU A 48 -5.86 -2.46 -11.90
C LEU A 48 -5.72 -2.70 -13.41
N HIS A 49 -4.48 -2.71 -13.91
CA HIS A 49 -4.18 -3.03 -15.30
C HIS A 49 -4.51 -4.49 -15.62
N GLU A 50 -4.13 -5.43 -14.75
CA GLU A 50 -4.50 -6.85 -14.88
C GLU A 50 -6.02 -7.04 -14.91
N LEU A 51 -6.74 -6.36 -14.02
CA LEU A 51 -8.21 -6.39 -14.02
C LEU A 51 -8.80 -5.87 -15.33
N SER A 52 -8.33 -4.70 -15.80
CA SER A 52 -8.83 -4.10 -17.05
C SER A 52 -8.48 -4.93 -18.29
N ALA A 53 -7.35 -5.65 -18.27
CA ALA A 53 -6.95 -6.55 -19.35
C ALA A 53 -7.82 -7.83 -19.41
N GLY A 54 -8.33 -8.30 -18.26
CA GLY A 54 -9.25 -9.43 -18.18
C GLY A 54 -10.71 -9.11 -18.48
N GLU A 55 -11.08 -7.83 -18.42
CA GLU A 55 -12.46 -7.34 -18.57
C GLU A 55 -12.51 -6.22 -19.62
N PRO A 56 -12.64 -6.54 -20.92
CA PRO A 56 -12.48 -5.56 -22.01
C PRO A 56 -13.47 -4.39 -21.96
N ASP A 57 -14.62 -4.57 -21.30
CA ASP A 57 -15.64 -3.53 -21.12
C ASP A 57 -15.40 -2.61 -19.91
N LEU A 58 -14.34 -2.86 -19.14
CA LEU A 58 -13.99 -2.13 -17.92
C LEU A 58 -12.78 -1.22 -18.13
N GLN A 59 -13.00 0.09 -18.12
CA GLN A 59 -11.92 1.08 -18.13
C GLN A 59 -11.74 1.70 -16.75
N LEU A 60 -10.51 1.61 -16.21
CA LEU A 60 -10.16 2.11 -14.87
C LEU A 60 -9.10 3.21 -14.95
N GLU A 61 -9.35 4.34 -14.29
CA GLU A 61 -8.40 5.44 -14.11
C GLU A 61 -7.99 5.51 -12.64
N ALA A 62 -6.70 5.32 -12.34
CA ALA A 62 -6.19 5.34 -10.97
C ALA A 62 -5.62 6.72 -10.59
N SER A 63 -5.99 7.23 -9.42
CA SER A 63 -5.36 8.40 -8.80
C SER A 63 -4.92 8.09 -7.38
N PHE A 64 -3.76 8.62 -6.97
CA PHE A 64 -3.12 8.28 -5.70
C PHE A 64 -2.95 9.52 -4.84
N ASP A 65 -3.38 9.41 -3.59
CA ASP A 65 -3.22 10.44 -2.57
C ASP A 65 -2.42 9.84 -1.39
N THR A 66 -1.55 10.62 -0.76
CA THR A 66 -0.96 10.25 0.54
C THR A 66 -1.70 11.03 1.62
N LEU A 67 -2.69 10.41 2.27
CA LEU A 67 -3.48 11.05 3.33
C LEU A 67 -3.16 10.43 4.69
N SER A 68 -3.31 11.22 5.76
CA SER A 68 -3.39 10.69 7.14
C SER A 68 -4.77 10.07 7.39
N VAL A 69 -5.06 8.94 6.75
CA VAL A 69 -6.26 8.12 7.02
C VAL A 69 -5.81 6.74 7.51
N ALA A 70 -6.57 6.09 8.39
CA ALA A 70 -6.26 4.73 8.85
C ALA A 70 -6.56 3.69 7.75
N GLY A 71 -5.55 2.93 7.35
CA GLY A 71 -5.55 1.96 6.27
C GLY A 71 -5.53 2.59 4.87
N ASP A 72 -5.04 1.82 3.90
CA ASP A 72 -5.17 2.19 2.49
C ASP A 72 -6.67 2.27 2.14
N ARG A 73 -7.14 3.44 1.71
CA ARG A 73 -8.55 3.68 1.39
C ARG A 73 -8.76 3.71 -0.12
N VAL A 74 -9.63 2.85 -0.61
CA VAL A 74 -10.03 2.80 -2.02
C VAL A 74 -11.43 3.42 -2.17
N VAL A 75 -11.59 4.34 -3.11
CA VAL A 75 -12.88 4.92 -3.50
C VAL A 75 -13.06 4.75 -4.99
N VAL A 76 -14.15 4.12 -5.41
CA VAL A 76 -14.51 3.94 -6.81
C VAL A 76 -15.64 4.89 -7.17
N SER A 77 -15.51 5.62 -8.27
CA SER A 77 -16.54 6.52 -8.80
C SER A 77 -16.65 6.43 -10.31
N SER A 78 -17.81 6.73 -10.88
CA SER A 78 -17.96 6.82 -12.34
C SER A 78 -17.31 8.09 -12.86
N ALA A 79 -16.68 8.04 -14.03
CA ALA A 79 -16.10 9.19 -14.71
C ALA A 79 -17.01 9.66 -15.86
N GLY A 80 -17.31 10.95 -15.92
CA GLY A 80 -18.05 11.57 -17.03
C GLY A 80 -19.19 12.50 -16.62
N PRO A 81 -19.79 13.24 -17.58
CA PRO A 81 -20.80 14.28 -17.32
C PRO A 81 -22.16 13.74 -16.84
N ALA A 82 -22.41 12.43 -16.97
CA ALA A 82 -23.59 11.75 -16.44
C ALA A 82 -23.20 10.67 -15.41
N ALA A 83 -22.20 10.96 -14.58
CA ALA A 83 -21.69 10.02 -13.59
C ALA A 83 -22.75 9.65 -12.54
N GLY A 84 -23.32 8.45 -12.67
CA GLY A 84 -24.09 7.78 -11.62
C GLY A 84 -23.21 6.98 -10.67
N GLU A 85 -23.82 6.35 -9.67
CA GLU A 85 -23.12 5.43 -8.77
C GLU A 85 -22.55 4.23 -9.55
N PRO A 86 -21.29 3.80 -9.30
CA PRO A 86 -20.74 2.62 -9.94
C PRO A 86 -21.57 1.37 -9.62
N PRO A 87 -21.75 0.44 -10.57
CA PRO A 87 -22.39 -0.83 -10.28
C PRO A 87 -21.63 -1.57 -9.16
N ALA A 88 -22.37 -2.14 -8.20
CA ALA A 88 -21.77 -2.89 -7.08
C ALA A 88 -20.85 -4.04 -7.53
N GLY A 89 -21.10 -4.63 -8.71
CA GLY A 89 -20.23 -5.63 -9.32
C GLY A 89 -18.82 -5.11 -9.62
N VAL A 90 -18.72 -3.90 -10.17
CA VAL A 90 -17.44 -3.23 -10.47
C VAL A 90 -16.69 -2.93 -9.18
N ILE A 91 -17.38 -2.42 -8.16
CA ILE A 91 -16.76 -2.15 -6.85
C ILE A 91 -16.15 -3.44 -6.27
N ARG A 92 -16.90 -4.55 -6.28
CA ARG A 92 -16.39 -5.84 -5.79
C ARG A 92 -15.21 -6.37 -6.60
N GLN A 93 -15.22 -6.22 -7.92
CA GLN A 93 -14.10 -6.63 -8.78
C GLN A 93 -12.83 -5.83 -8.46
N VAL A 94 -12.94 -4.51 -8.34
CA VAL A 94 -11.83 -3.64 -7.94
C VAL A 94 -11.32 -4.01 -6.55
N GLU A 95 -12.19 -4.17 -5.56
CA GLU A 95 -11.80 -4.60 -4.22
C GLU A 95 -11.09 -5.96 -4.21
N HIS A 96 -11.56 -6.91 -5.03
CA HIS A 96 -10.95 -8.23 -5.15
C HIS A 96 -9.54 -8.15 -5.75
N ALA A 97 -9.38 -7.41 -6.86
CA ALA A 97 -8.10 -7.22 -7.54
C ALA A 97 -7.07 -6.51 -6.65
N LEU A 98 -7.51 -5.53 -5.84
CA LEU A 98 -6.62 -4.75 -4.99
C LEU A 98 -6.30 -5.41 -3.63
N ARG A 99 -7.03 -6.47 -3.26
CA ARG A 99 -6.90 -7.16 -1.96
C ARG A 99 -5.49 -7.72 -1.69
N PRO A 100 -4.77 -8.33 -2.64
CA PRO A 100 -3.42 -8.83 -2.39
C PRO A 100 -2.47 -7.67 -2.05
N VAL A 101 -2.59 -6.56 -2.76
CA VAL A 101 -1.77 -5.36 -2.54
C VAL A 101 -2.08 -4.78 -1.16
N SER A 102 -3.35 -4.57 -0.79
CA SER A 102 -3.71 -4.00 0.52
C SER A 102 -3.34 -4.87 1.72
N ARG A 103 -3.25 -6.20 1.54
CA ARG A 103 -2.91 -7.15 2.60
C ARG A 103 -1.41 -7.29 2.90
N ASP A 104 -0.53 -6.73 2.07
CA ASP A 104 0.92 -6.75 2.33
C ASP A 104 1.31 -5.75 3.45
N ALA A 105 0.83 -6.02 4.67
CA ALA A 105 0.96 -5.17 5.85
C ALA A 105 2.41 -4.99 6.32
N CYS A 106 3.33 -5.83 5.84
CA CYS A 106 4.74 -5.82 6.21
C CYS A 106 5.65 -5.27 5.09
N ALA A 107 5.08 -4.90 3.94
CA ALA A 107 5.81 -4.37 2.78
C ALA A 107 6.79 -3.26 3.14
N TRP A 108 6.37 -2.35 4.02
CA TRP A 108 7.14 -1.18 4.41
C TRP A 108 8.52 -1.52 5.01
N ARG A 109 8.69 -2.71 5.63
CA ARG A 109 9.98 -3.16 6.18
C ARG A 109 11.04 -3.40 5.10
N ARG A 110 10.64 -3.68 3.85
CA ARG A 110 11.56 -3.81 2.71
C ARG A 110 12.26 -2.50 2.36
N HIS A 111 11.66 -1.37 2.75
CA HIS A 111 12.18 -0.02 2.50
C HIS A 111 12.90 0.57 3.71
N LEU A 112 13.26 -0.26 4.69
CA LEU A 112 14.17 0.15 5.75
C LEU A 112 15.58 0.30 5.18
N ARG A 113 16.24 1.39 5.53
CA ARG A 113 17.59 1.72 5.08
C ARG A 113 18.62 0.85 5.76
N ALA A 114 19.76 0.68 5.12
CA ALA A 114 20.88 -0.12 5.62
C ALA A 114 21.30 0.26 7.06
N ALA A 115 21.18 1.54 7.43
CA ALA A 115 21.48 2.04 8.78
C ALA A 115 20.63 1.35 9.87
N TYR A 116 19.34 1.13 9.62
CA TYR A 116 18.48 0.38 10.54
C TYR A 116 18.99 -1.04 10.74
N PHE A 117 19.28 -1.76 9.64
CA PHE A 117 19.75 -3.13 9.72
C PHE A 117 21.12 -3.26 10.41
N ALA A 118 21.98 -2.25 10.29
CA ALA A 118 23.23 -2.20 11.04
C ALA A 118 22.99 -2.09 12.56
N ARG A 119 22.09 -1.20 12.98
CA ARG A 119 21.69 -1.07 14.40
C ARG A 119 20.99 -2.31 14.92
N HIS A 120 20.06 -2.88 14.14
CA HIS A 120 19.39 -4.13 14.50
C HIS A 120 20.40 -5.26 14.72
N ARG A 121 21.42 -5.40 13.85
CA ARG A 121 22.50 -6.39 14.03
C ARG A 121 23.39 -6.11 15.24
N ALA A 122 23.63 -4.86 15.61
CA ALA A 122 24.35 -4.50 16.83
C ALA A 122 23.55 -4.89 18.08
N TRP A 123 22.28 -4.46 18.13
CA TRP A 123 21.34 -4.81 19.19
C TRP A 123 21.20 -6.33 19.40
N ARG A 124 21.15 -7.11 18.30
CA ARG A 124 21.10 -8.58 18.33
C ARG A 124 22.35 -9.22 18.93
N ARG A 125 23.53 -8.62 18.75
CA ARG A 125 24.78 -9.11 19.35
C ARG A 125 24.82 -8.85 20.86
N GLU A 126 24.22 -7.75 21.30
CA GLU A 126 24.18 -7.36 22.70
C GLU A 126 23.12 -8.14 23.50
N THR A 127 21.95 -8.37 22.91
CA THR A 127 20.81 -9.02 23.60
C THR A 127 20.77 -10.54 23.44
N GLY A 128 21.66 -11.11 22.64
CA GLY A 128 21.67 -12.54 22.29
C GLY A 128 20.53 -12.91 21.35
N SER A 129 20.61 -14.11 20.76
CA SER A 129 19.49 -14.66 19.99
C SER A 129 18.42 -15.17 20.97
N PRO A 130 17.15 -14.74 20.86
CA PRO A 130 16.05 -15.28 21.65
C PRO A 130 15.68 -16.72 21.24
N ILE A 131 16.34 -17.24 20.19
CA ILE A 131 16.26 -18.67 19.86
C ILE A 131 17.26 -19.38 20.77
N ALA A 132 16.79 -19.74 21.97
CA ALA A 132 17.39 -20.83 22.72
C ALA A 132 17.17 -22.10 21.88
N HIS A 133 18.26 -22.71 21.42
CA HIS A 133 18.25 -24.07 20.87
C HIS A 133 18.05 -25.09 21.99
#